data_AF-A0A7W7CDW0-F1
#
_entry.id   AF-A0A7W7CDW0-F1
#
_cell.length_a   1.000
_cell.length_b   1.000
_cell.length_c   1.000
_cell.angle_alpha   90.00
_cell.angle_beta   90.00
_cell.angle_gamma   90.00
#
_symmetry.space_group_name_H-M   'P 1'
#
loop_
_entity.id
_entity.type
_entity.pdbx_description
1 polymer ?
#
loop_
_entity_poly.entity_id
_entity_poly.type
_entity_poly.pdbx_seq_one_letter_code
_entity_poly.pdbx_strand_id
1 'polypeptide(L)'
;MSWLLTGAAVAALTLAGAAPASAAAIPVVQPLVFDSPGWRALPLSDRQLFTQFAHVATTFTRHAAGVWAPSFRPDRMPRVIGALPEGAGPGTRPRYAYAIGHPDPAKLGTATPVDLPRELGLPAVHRITDGPALDKLRDLPFYEVDDAAVVHFNYGTGASFDPGTWLLSRIDVHEAFHHFQSTFRPAVPGQPNPLDFPRGPAAVHALALLEDRVLAAPGPARERLRTFLAIRATRYAMVPAVVDLERQQDQWEGTARFAEDRYVELGGQTVVHEDQTPTDRRGLFFHFAGNRSYAVGTATGRLLEQLTGEGWRCLIAEGNAPADAAAKLVGTPEGADRERLIELAKQRHDYPALLARVTAADLPGLDLGRPAR
;
A
#
# COMPACT_ATOMS: atom_id res chain seq x y z
N MET A 1 -20.34 5.26 14.09
CA MET A 1 -20.04 3.86 13.70
C MET A 1 -18.54 3.75 13.73
N SER A 2 -17.99 3.03 14.71
CA SER A 2 -16.54 2.94 14.92
C SER A 2 -15.96 1.92 13.94
N TRP A 3 -15.08 2.37 13.04
CA TRP A 3 -14.46 1.55 12.01
C TRP A 3 -13.20 0.90 12.56
N LEU A 4 -13.26 -0.41 12.84
CA LEU A 4 -12.06 -1.20 13.13
C LEU A 4 -11.33 -1.49 11.81
N LEU A 5 -10.46 -0.57 11.40
CA LEU A 5 -9.44 -0.78 10.38
C LEU A 5 -8.36 -1.71 10.95
N THR A 6 -8.56 -3.02 10.86
CA THR A 6 -7.56 -4.00 11.29
C THR A 6 -6.41 -4.07 10.30
N GLY A 7 -5.28 -3.46 10.66
CA GLY A 7 -3.89 -3.98 10.63
C GLY A 7 -3.33 -4.81 9.46
N ALA A 8 -4.00 -4.94 8.31
CA ALA A 8 -3.57 -5.82 7.23
C ALA A 8 -2.23 -5.40 6.60
N ALA A 9 -2.00 -4.10 6.41
CA ALA A 9 -0.74 -3.59 5.87
C ALA A 9 0.47 -3.94 6.77
N VAL A 10 0.30 -3.88 8.10
CA VAL A 10 1.36 -4.24 9.06
C VAL A 10 1.50 -5.75 9.23
N ALA A 11 0.40 -6.51 9.17
CA ALA A 11 0.43 -7.98 9.25
C ALA A 11 1.12 -8.60 8.01
N ALA A 12 0.88 -8.07 6.81
CA ALA A 12 1.56 -8.51 5.59
C ALA A 12 3.08 -8.23 5.61
N LEU A 13 3.49 -7.12 6.22
CA LEU A 13 4.91 -6.76 6.42
C LEU A 13 5.58 -7.51 7.58
N THR A 14 4.84 -7.95 8.61
CA THR A 14 5.40 -8.64 9.79
C THR A 14 5.34 -10.17 9.71
N LEU A 15 4.44 -10.76 8.92
CA LEU A 15 4.35 -12.23 8.74
C LEU A 15 5.22 -12.78 7.61
N ALA A 16 5.77 -11.91 6.77
CA ALA A 16 6.83 -12.25 5.82
C ALA A 16 8.19 -12.15 6.54
N GLY A 17 8.56 -13.17 7.30
CA GLY A 17 9.85 -13.30 8.00
C GLY A 17 11.08 -13.43 7.08
N ALA A 18 11.07 -12.76 5.93
CA ALA A 18 12.22 -12.62 5.05
C ALA A 18 12.27 -11.17 4.59
N ALA A 19 13.28 -10.43 5.05
CA ALA A 19 13.69 -9.22 4.37
C ALA A 19 13.87 -9.56 2.87
N PRO A 20 13.27 -8.81 1.94
CA PRO A 20 13.40 -9.09 0.52
C PRO A 20 14.90 -9.13 0.16
N ALA A 21 15.31 -10.22 -0.48
CA ALA A 21 16.65 -10.35 -1.02
C ALA A 21 16.84 -9.29 -2.11
N SER A 22 17.80 -8.39 -1.88
CA SER A 22 18.17 -7.25 -2.73
C SER A 22 17.18 -6.07 -2.74
N ALA A 23 16.88 -5.48 -1.58
CA ALA A 23 16.34 -4.12 -1.58
C ALA A 23 17.35 -3.18 -2.27
N ALA A 24 17.03 -2.65 -3.45
CA ALA A 24 17.63 -1.41 -3.89
C ALA A 24 17.65 -0.45 -2.69
N ALA A 25 18.84 0.06 -2.32
CA ALA A 25 19.00 0.83 -1.10
C ALA A 25 17.99 1.99 -1.10
N ILE A 26 16.99 1.91 -0.20
CA ILE A 26 16.01 2.98 -0.07
C ILE A 26 16.81 4.26 0.24
N PRO A 27 16.66 5.35 -0.54
CA PRO A 27 17.47 6.53 -0.35
C PRO A 27 17.32 7.05 1.08
N VAL A 28 18.45 7.41 1.69
CA VAL A 28 18.46 7.96 3.04
C VAL A 28 17.91 9.38 3.00
N VAL A 29 16.97 9.67 3.89
CA VAL A 29 16.40 11.02 4.07
C VAL A 29 17.45 11.91 4.71
N GLN A 30 17.93 12.89 3.95
CA GLN A 30 18.73 13.98 4.49
C GLN A 30 17.79 15.09 4.96
N PRO A 31 17.87 15.53 6.23
CA PRO A 31 17.05 16.63 6.71
C PRO A 31 17.30 17.90 5.90
N LEU A 32 16.24 18.67 5.68
CA LEU A 32 16.37 20.04 5.18
C LEU A 32 17.21 20.88 6.15
N VAL A 33 18.01 21.77 5.58
CA VAL A 33 18.89 22.66 6.34
C VAL A 33 18.19 24.00 6.54
N PHE A 34 17.89 24.33 7.79
CA PHE A 34 17.32 25.62 8.18
C PHE A 34 18.17 26.24 9.29
N ASP A 35 18.38 27.56 9.22
CA ASP A 35 19.01 28.34 10.27
C ASP A 35 18.01 28.74 11.36
N SER A 36 17.33 27.74 11.94
CA SER A 36 16.39 27.92 13.05
C SER A 36 16.92 27.20 14.30
N PRO A 37 17.05 27.88 15.44
CA PRO A 37 17.41 27.25 16.71
C PRO A 37 16.44 26.12 17.09
N GLY A 38 15.12 26.34 16.91
CA GLY A 38 14.09 25.34 17.18
C GLY A 38 14.26 24.08 16.32
N TRP A 39 14.48 24.26 15.02
CA TRP A 39 14.77 23.15 14.10
C TRP A 39 16.01 22.37 14.52
N ARG A 40 17.13 23.07 14.79
CA ARG A 40 18.40 22.43 15.16
C ARG A 40 18.34 21.68 16.50
N ALA A 41 17.46 22.08 17.40
CA ALA A 41 17.25 21.41 18.67
C ALA A 41 16.46 20.10 18.55
N LEU A 42 15.77 19.85 17.43
CA LEU A 42 15.04 18.61 17.22
C LEU A 42 16.00 17.42 16.98
N PRO A 43 15.68 16.24 17.52
CA PRO A 43 16.38 15.00 17.18
C PRO A 43 16.46 14.78 15.66
N LEU A 44 17.52 14.10 15.20
CA LEU A 44 17.70 13.81 13.78
C LEU A 44 16.48 13.10 13.17
N SER A 45 15.96 12.08 13.84
CA SER A 45 14.76 11.33 13.44
C SER A 45 13.54 12.22 13.20
N ASP A 46 13.38 13.26 14.02
CA ASP A 46 12.24 14.18 13.97
C ASP A 46 12.40 15.17 12.83
N ARG A 47 13.63 15.66 12.60
CA ARG A 47 13.93 16.47 11.42
C ARG A 47 13.75 15.69 10.12
N GLN A 48 14.09 14.41 10.11
CA GLN A 48 13.84 13.53 8.96
C GLN A 48 12.34 13.32 8.75
N LEU A 49 11.57 13.07 9.81
CA LEU A 49 10.10 12.98 9.77
C LEU A 49 9.47 14.23 9.14
N PHE A 50 9.81 15.42 9.65
CA PHE A 50 9.27 16.67 9.11
C PHE A 50 9.74 16.98 7.69
N THR A 51 10.95 16.55 7.33
CA THR A 51 11.44 16.64 5.94
C THR A 51 10.57 15.78 5.01
N GLN A 52 10.23 14.57 5.44
CA GLN A 52 9.33 13.69 4.67
C GLN A 52 7.94 14.30 4.52
N PHE A 53 7.34 14.86 5.56
CA PHE A 53 6.03 15.51 5.43
C PHE A 53 6.06 16.81 4.64
N ALA A 54 7.15 17.58 4.70
CA ALA A 54 7.32 18.75 3.83
C ALA A 54 7.39 18.33 2.35
N HIS A 55 7.98 17.16 2.07
CA HIS A 55 7.97 16.58 0.73
C HIS A 55 6.55 16.20 0.30
N VAL A 56 5.78 15.50 1.13
CA VAL A 56 4.35 15.23 0.88
C VAL A 56 3.59 16.53 0.61
N ALA A 57 3.74 17.54 1.47
CA ALA A 57 3.06 18.83 1.31
C ALA A 57 3.41 19.53 0.00
N THR A 58 4.70 19.55 -0.37
CA THR A 58 5.17 20.15 -1.61
C THR A 58 4.61 19.41 -2.83
N THR A 59 4.68 18.08 -2.84
CA THR A 59 4.20 17.25 -3.95
C THR A 59 2.70 17.41 -4.15
N PHE A 60 1.89 17.32 -3.08
CA PHE A 60 0.43 17.45 -3.21
C PHE A 60 -0.04 18.87 -3.48
N THR A 61 0.70 19.90 -3.06
CA THR A 61 0.41 21.28 -3.46
C THR A 61 0.53 21.47 -4.97
N ARG A 62 1.47 20.79 -5.62
CA ARG A 62 1.75 20.94 -7.06
C ARG A 62 1.07 19.90 -7.94
N HIS A 63 0.86 18.69 -7.42
CA HIS A 63 0.60 17.49 -8.21
C HIS A 63 -0.56 16.63 -7.70
N ALA A 64 -1.41 17.09 -6.78
CA ALA A 64 -2.53 16.28 -6.26
C ALA A 64 -3.40 15.64 -7.35
N ALA A 65 -3.74 16.39 -8.40
CA ALA A 65 -4.48 15.88 -9.56
C ALA A 65 -3.73 14.74 -10.27
N GLY A 66 -2.42 14.90 -10.48
CA GLY A 66 -1.56 13.90 -11.12
C GLY A 66 -1.34 12.63 -10.30
N VAL A 67 -1.48 12.71 -8.97
CA VAL A 67 -1.44 11.55 -8.07
C VAL A 67 -2.75 10.77 -8.15
N TRP A 68 -3.89 11.44 -7.97
CA TRP A 68 -5.20 10.80 -8.11
C TRP A 68 -6.32 11.77 -8.48
N ALA A 69 -6.57 12.77 -7.64
CA ALA A 69 -7.60 13.78 -7.81
C ALA A 69 -7.26 15.01 -6.98
N PRO A 70 -7.71 16.24 -7.36
CA PRO A 70 -7.48 17.44 -6.56
C PRO A 70 -7.99 17.36 -5.11
N SER A 71 -9.00 16.53 -4.86
CA SER A 71 -9.60 16.29 -3.53
C SER A 71 -8.81 15.31 -2.67
N PHE A 72 -7.92 14.50 -3.24
CA PHE A 72 -7.03 13.63 -2.47
C PHE A 72 -5.89 14.47 -1.90
N ARG A 73 -6.00 14.84 -0.62
CA ARG A 73 -5.13 15.82 0.05
C ARG A 73 -4.52 15.28 1.35
N PRO A 74 -3.64 14.26 1.27
CA PRO A 74 -2.92 13.77 2.44
C PRO A 74 -2.18 14.91 3.15
N ASP A 75 -1.62 15.88 2.43
CA ASP A 75 -0.93 17.04 3.01
C ASP A 75 -1.80 17.89 3.96
N ARG A 76 -3.13 17.78 3.87
CA ARG A 76 -4.09 18.48 4.73
C ARG A 76 -4.72 17.60 5.80
N MET A 77 -4.44 16.29 5.78
CA MET A 77 -5.01 15.37 6.74
C MET A 77 -4.36 15.51 8.12
N PRO A 78 -5.15 15.58 9.20
CA PRO A 78 -4.62 15.51 10.55
C PRO A 78 -3.85 14.21 10.79
N ARG A 79 -2.73 14.30 11.51
CA ARG A 79 -1.89 13.14 11.87
C ARG A 79 -1.51 13.16 13.33
N VAL A 80 -1.35 11.99 13.92
CA VAL A 80 -0.76 11.82 15.25
C VAL A 80 0.26 10.70 15.22
N ILE A 81 1.53 11.06 15.37
CA ILE A 81 2.66 10.16 15.05
C ILE A 81 3.55 10.00 16.28
N GLY A 82 3.70 8.76 16.75
CA GLY A 82 4.45 8.42 17.96
C GLY A 82 5.94 8.21 17.73
N ALA A 83 6.78 8.85 18.52
CA ALA A 83 8.22 8.63 18.53
C ALA A 83 8.59 7.49 19.49
N LEU A 84 9.00 6.34 18.95
CA LEU A 84 9.43 5.22 19.77
C LEU A 84 10.84 5.46 20.37
N PRO A 85 11.16 4.81 21.50
CA PRO A 85 12.53 4.58 21.91
C PRO A 85 13.31 3.81 20.83
N GLU A 86 14.62 4.01 20.77
CA GLU A 86 15.50 3.18 19.93
C GLU A 86 15.44 1.72 20.41
N GLY A 87 15.37 0.77 19.47
CA GLY A 87 15.25 -0.66 19.79
C GLY A 87 13.92 -1.08 20.40
N ALA A 88 12.88 -0.22 20.34
CA ALA A 88 11.55 -0.55 20.84
C ALA A 88 10.92 -1.73 20.08
N GLY A 89 10.34 -2.68 20.83
CA GLY A 89 9.57 -3.79 20.27
C GLY A 89 8.08 -3.45 20.12
N PRO A 90 7.28 -4.38 19.55
CA PRO A 90 5.82 -4.27 19.50
C PRO A 90 5.21 -3.99 20.88
N GLY A 91 4.18 -3.14 20.93
CA GLY A 91 3.50 -2.77 22.19
C GLY A 91 4.28 -1.79 23.08
N THR A 92 5.41 -1.23 22.60
CA THR A 92 6.11 -0.17 23.31
C THR A 92 5.35 1.15 23.20
N ARG A 93 5.11 1.81 24.35
CA ARG A 93 4.50 3.15 24.38
C ARG A 93 5.48 4.17 23.78
N PRO A 94 5.05 5.07 22.87
CA PRO A 94 5.89 6.15 22.38
C PRO A 94 6.35 7.10 23.50
N ARG A 95 7.54 7.67 23.36
CA ARG A 95 8.09 8.67 24.30
C ARG A 95 7.32 9.98 24.25
N TYR A 96 6.82 10.32 23.07
CA TYR A 96 5.98 11.46 22.75
C TYR A 96 5.31 11.20 21.40
N ALA A 97 4.40 12.05 21.00
CA ALA A 97 3.84 12.07 19.65
C ALA A 97 3.83 13.48 19.07
N TYR A 98 3.72 13.58 17.75
CA TYR A 98 3.44 14.83 17.05
C TYR A 98 2.02 14.82 16.51
N ALA A 99 1.23 15.82 16.89
CA ALA A 99 -0.06 16.13 16.28
C ALA A 99 0.17 17.19 15.18
N ILE A 100 -0.02 16.81 13.92
CA ILE A 100 0.20 17.66 12.74
C ILE A 100 -1.17 18.01 12.15
N GLY A 101 -1.50 19.30 12.10
CA GLY A 101 -2.77 19.77 11.53
C GLY A 101 -4.01 19.33 12.32
N HIS A 102 -3.85 18.83 13.54
CA HIS A 102 -4.98 18.43 14.38
C HIS A 102 -5.75 19.66 14.86
N PRO A 103 -7.09 19.69 14.75
CA PRO A 103 -7.89 20.88 15.08
C PRO A 103 -7.92 21.19 16.58
N ASP A 104 -7.76 20.17 17.42
CA ASP A 104 -7.78 20.31 18.89
C ASP A 104 -6.72 19.42 19.54
N PRO A 105 -5.42 19.79 19.47
CA PRO A 105 -4.33 18.96 19.98
C PRO A 105 -4.38 18.78 21.50
N ALA A 106 -5.06 19.66 22.24
CA ALA A 106 -5.18 19.57 23.70
C ALA A 106 -6.04 18.36 24.15
N LYS A 107 -6.95 17.86 23.31
CA LYS A 107 -7.70 16.63 23.59
C LYS A 107 -6.85 15.36 23.53
N LEU A 108 -5.75 15.41 22.79
CA LEU A 108 -4.82 14.28 22.66
C LEU A 108 -3.97 14.08 23.93
N GLY A 109 -3.87 15.14 24.75
CA GLY A 109 -3.09 15.18 25.97
C GLY A 109 -2.35 16.50 26.17
N THR A 110 -1.22 16.46 26.88
CA THR A 110 -0.38 17.64 27.12
C THR A 110 0.31 18.05 25.82
N ALA A 111 -0.27 19.04 25.14
CA ALA A 111 0.17 19.51 23.83
C ALA A 111 0.95 20.83 23.91
N THR A 112 2.17 20.83 23.38
CA THR A 112 3.03 22.02 23.28
C THR A 112 3.33 22.33 21.81
N PRO A 113 3.14 23.56 21.32
CA PRO A 113 3.50 23.93 19.96
C PRO A 113 4.98 23.65 19.66
N VAL A 114 5.27 23.19 18.45
CA VAL A 114 6.64 23.00 17.95
C VAL A 114 6.95 24.14 16.99
N ASP A 115 7.99 24.92 17.29
CA ASP A 115 8.45 26.00 16.41
C ASP A 115 9.21 25.40 15.21
N LEU A 116 8.53 25.34 14.07
CA LEU A 116 9.04 24.79 12.82
C LEU A 116 9.23 25.90 11.76
N PRO A 117 10.28 25.82 10.92
CA PRO A 117 10.44 26.72 9.78
C PRO A 117 9.20 26.72 8.88
N ARG A 118 8.71 27.91 8.51
CA ARG A 118 7.50 28.06 7.69
C ARG A 118 7.69 27.49 6.28
N GLU A 119 8.93 27.46 5.81
CA GLU A 119 9.37 26.92 4.53
C GLU A 119 9.08 25.42 4.39
N LEU A 120 8.86 24.70 5.49
CA LEU A 120 8.40 23.30 5.47
C LEU A 120 6.99 23.17 4.87
N GLY A 121 6.19 24.23 4.87
CA GLY A 121 4.81 24.21 4.34
C GLY A 121 3.86 23.31 5.13
N LEU A 122 4.23 22.95 6.37
CA LEU A 122 3.44 22.07 7.22
C LEU A 122 2.31 22.84 7.93
N PRO A 123 1.17 22.19 8.20
CA PRO A 123 0.19 22.69 9.16
C PRO A 123 0.80 22.85 10.56
N ALA A 124 0.03 23.43 11.49
CA ALA A 124 0.46 23.59 12.88
C ALA A 124 0.85 22.22 13.50
N VAL A 125 2.01 22.18 14.15
CA VAL A 125 2.54 20.98 14.79
C VAL A 125 2.61 21.17 16.30
N HIS A 126 2.11 20.19 17.04
CA HIS A 126 2.17 20.14 18.49
C HIS A 126 2.83 18.83 18.93
N ARG A 127 3.66 18.90 19.96
CA ARG A 127 4.23 17.73 20.62
C ARG A 127 3.34 17.34 21.79
N ILE A 128 2.91 16.08 21.82
CA ILE A 128 2.14 15.46 22.89
C ILE A 128 3.11 14.67 23.76
N THR A 129 3.28 15.06 25.02
CA THR A 129 4.23 14.39 25.95
C THR A 129 3.55 13.49 26.98
N ASP A 130 2.24 13.63 27.14
CA ASP A 130 1.43 12.79 28.00
C ASP A 130 -0.03 12.80 27.53
N GLY A 131 -0.83 11.83 27.95
CA GLY A 131 -2.27 11.76 27.68
C GLY A 131 -2.73 10.57 26.82
N PRO A 132 -4.04 10.50 26.51
CA PRO A 132 -4.68 9.31 25.94
C PRO A 132 -4.17 8.93 24.55
N ALA A 133 -3.62 9.87 23.77
CA ALA A 133 -3.08 9.56 22.46
C ALA A 133 -1.84 8.65 22.50
N LEU A 134 -0.97 8.81 23.52
CA LEU A 134 0.22 7.95 23.65
C LEU A 134 -0.15 6.52 24.03
N ASP A 135 -1.18 6.36 24.84
CA ASP A 135 -1.66 5.04 25.28
C ASP A 135 -2.33 4.31 24.12
N LYS A 136 -3.13 5.01 23.31
CA LYS A 136 -3.76 4.41 22.13
C LYS A 136 -2.76 4.06 21.02
N LEU A 137 -1.72 4.88 20.82
CA LEU A 137 -0.63 4.59 19.86
C LEU A 137 0.16 3.32 20.21
N ARG A 138 0.15 2.89 21.48
CA ARG A 138 0.73 1.62 21.91
C ARG A 138 -0.05 0.42 21.35
N ASP A 139 -1.37 0.54 21.36
CA ASP A 139 -2.29 -0.60 21.25
C ASP A 139 -2.78 -0.84 19.82
N LEU A 140 -2.76 0.18 18.97
CA LEU A 140 -3.35 0.11 17.64
C LEU A 140 -2.46 0.73 16.56
N PRO A 141 -2.27 0.05 15.41
CA PRO A 141 -1.65 0.67 14.24
C PRO A 141 -2.54 1.77 13.63
N PHE A 142 -3.86 1.71 13.84
CA PHE A 142 -4.85 2.69 13.39
C PHE A 142 -5.96 2.87 14.42
N TYR A 143 -6.34 4.11 14.73
CA TYR A 143 -7.54 4.41 15.51
C TYR A 143 -8.07 5.80 15.18
N GLU A 144 -9.37 6.04 15.32
CA GLU A 144 -9.94 7.38 15.25
C GLU A 144 -9.77 8.06 16.61
N VAL A 145 -9.36 9.34 16.59
CA VAL A 145 -9.40 10.20 17.78
C VAL A 145 -10.43 11.27 17.56
N ASP A 146 -11.48 11.23 18.37
CA ASP A 146 -12.49 12.29 18.49
C ASP A 146 -13.06 12.75 17.13
N ASP A 147 -13.61 11.80 16.35
CA ASP A 147 -14.27 12.03 15.06
C ASP A 147 -13.40 12.71 13.97
N ALA A 148 -12.12 12.96 14.25
CA ALA A 148 -11.12 13.30 13.24
C ALA A 148 -10.54 11.99 12.72
N ALA A 149 -10.71 11.73 11.43
CA ALA A 149 -9.97 10.67 10.77
C ALA A 149 -8.47 11.04 10.75
N VAL A 150 -7.75 10.53 11.73
CA VAL A 150 -6.33 10.81 11.92
C VAL A 150 -5.53 9.63 11.39
N VAL A 151 -4.46 9.92 10.66
CA VAL A 151 -3.47 8.90 10.26
C VAL A 151 -2.42 8.79 11.36
N HIS A 152 -2.12 7.55 11.78
CA HIS A 152 -1.23 7.25 12.90
C HIS A 152 -0.09 6.32 12.49
N PHE A 153 1.12 6.65 12.92
CA PHE A 153 2.27 5.76 12.80
C PHE A 153 3.18 5.90 14.02
N ASN A 154 3.85 4.82 14.37
CA ASN A 154 4.98 4.86 15.30
C ASN A 154 6.29 4.82 14.49
N TYR A 155 7.22 5.72 14.77
CA TYR A 155 8.50 5.80 14.06
C TYR A 155 9.69 5.70 15.02
N GLY A 156 10.82 5.24 14.49
CA GLY A 156 12.08 5.13 15.23
C GLY A 156 13.13 4.36 14.44
N THR A 157 14.40 4.57 14.75
CA THR A 157 15.50 3.79 14.17
C THR A 157 15.34 2.32 14.55
N GLY A 158 15.30 1.43 13.55
CA GLY A 158 15.05 0.00 13.75
C GLY A 158 13.59 -0.39 14.01
N ALA A 159 12.64 0.56 13.99
CA ALA A 159 11.22 0.27 13.96
C ALA A 159 10.75 -0.03 12.52
N SER A 160 9.51 -0.53 12.35
CA SER A 160 8.92 -0.79 11.03
C SER A 160 8.86 0.45 10.13
N PHE A 161 8.87 1.65 10.70
CA PHE A 161 8.89 2.93 9.99
C PHE A 161 10.07 3.79 10.44
N ASP A 162 11.23 3.56 9.83
CA ASP A 162 12.43 4.37 10.04
C ASP A 162 12.31 5.71 9.27
N PRO A 163 12.31 6.88 9.95
CA PRO A 163 12.24 8.18 9.29
C PRO A 163 13.50 8.49 8.47
N GLY A 164 14.59 7.75 8.66
CA GLY A 164 15.79 7.81 7.83
C GLY A 164 15.59 7.26 6.43
N THR A 165 14.45 6.60 6.15
CA THR A 165 14.08 6.10 4.83
C THR A 165 12.81 6.78 4.32
N TRP A 166 12.63 6.88 3.01
CA TRP A 166 11.41 7.44 2.40
C TRP A 166 10.16 6.56 2.57
N LEU A 167 10.29 5.37 3.17
CA LEU A 167 9.20 4.43 3.36
C LEU A 167 8.05 5.02 4.18
N LEU A 168 8.35 5.83 5.21
CA LEU A 168 7.34 6.43 6.06
C LEU A 168 6.38 7.32 5.25
N SER A 169 6.90 8.21 4.41
CA SER A 169 6.05 9.07 3.57
C SER A 169 5.20 8.30 2.55
N ARG A 170 5.73 7.18 2.04
CA ARG A 170 5.02 6.30 1.10
C ARG A 170 3.83 5.65 1.79
N ILE A 171 4.06 5.05 2.95
CA ILE A 171 3.01 4.43 3.77
C ILE A 171 2.00 5.48 4.24
N ASP A 172 2.43 6.70 4.62
CA ASP A 172 1.50 7.78 4.98
C ASP A 172 0.54 8.12 3.83
N VAL A 173 1.04 8.22 2.59
CA VAL A 173 0.20 8.46 1.41
C VAL A 173 -0.72 7.27 1.12
N HIS A 174 -0.23 6.04 1.27
CA HIS A 174 -1.01 4.81 1.09
C HIS A 174 -2.21 4.76 2.05
N GLU A 175 -1.96 4.97 3.34
CA GLU A 175 -3.02 4.94 4.36
C GLU A 175 -3.97 6.13 4.25
N ALA A 176 -3.46 7.32 3.92
CA ALA A 176 -4.29 8.46 3.60
C ALA A 176 -5.21 8.19 2.40
N PHE A 177 -4.75 7.38 1.44
CA PHE A 177 -5.56 6.98 0.30
C PHE A 177 -6.69 6.04 0.73
N HIS A 178 -6.47 5.11 1.66
CA HIS A 178 -7.56 4.30 2.23
C HIS A 178 -8.64 5.15 2.89
N HIS A 179 -8.24 6.19 3.61
CA HIS A 179 -9.21 7.14 4.16
C HIS A 179 -9.98 7.85 3.04
N PHE A 180 -9.29 8.32 1.99
CA PHE A 180 -9.95 8.92 0.84
C PHE A 180 -10.90 7.95 0.12
N GLN A 181 -10.53 6.68 -0.04
CA GLN A 181 -11.37 5.63 -0.63
C GLN A 181 -12.69 5.44 0.11
N SER A 182 -12.68 5.56 1.45
CA SER A 182 -13.89 5.44 2.26
C SER A 182 -14.99 6.45 1.89
N THR A 183 -14.65 7.54 1.18
CA THR A 183 -15.61 8.57 0.75
C THR A 183 -16.43 8.18 -0.48
N PHE A 184 -15.95 7.24 -1.30
CA PHE A 184 -16.63 6.81 -2.53
C PHE A 184 -16.82 5.30 -2.63
N ARG A 185 -16.22 4.53 -1.72
CA ARG A 185 -16.37 3.08 -1.67
C ARG A 185 -17.35 2.69 -0.57
N PRO A 186 -18.37 1.88 -0.86
CA PRO A 186 -19.20 1.31 0.19
C PRO A 186 -18.34 0.40 1.08
N ALA A 187 -18.64 0.42 2.39
CA ALA A 187 -18.03 -0.50 3.33
C ALA A 187 -18.24 -1.94 2.86
N VAL A 188 -17.14 -2.69 2.72
CA VAL A 188 -17.23 -4.12 2.40
C VAL A 188 -17.26 -4.90 3.72
N PRO A 189 -18.25 -5.79 3.94
CA PRO A 189 -18.34 -6.54 5.19
C PRO A 189 -17.16 -7.51 5.33
N GLY A 190 -16.34 -7.28 6.36
CA GLY A 190 -15.24 -8.15 6.72
C GLY A 190 -14.03 -8.06 5.79
N GLN A 191 -12.86 -8.28 6.37
CA GLN A 191 -11.67 -8.60 5.59
C GLN A 191 -11.62 -10.13 5.41
N PRO A 192 -11.38 -10.62 4.20
CA PRO A 192 -11.22 -12.04 3.99
C PRO A 192 -9.96 -12.51 4.72
N ASN A 193 -10.10 -13.63 5.42
CA ASN A 193 -8.96 -14.26 6.07
C ASN A 193 -8.05 -14.87 4.99
N PRO A 194 -6.77 -14.47 4.89
CA PRO A 194 -5.85 -15.04 3.91
C PRO A 194 -5.74 -16.57 4.00
N LEU A 195 -5.98 -17.14 5.18
CA LEU A 195 -5.96 -18.60 5.39
C LEU A 195 -7.07 -19.35 4.66
N ASP A 196 -8.16 -18.66 4.28
CA ASP A 196 -9.28 -19.20 3.53
C ASP A 196 -9.04 -19.16 2.02
N PHE A 197 -7.90 -18.61 1.57
CA PHE A 197 -7.58 -18.55 0.14
C PHE A 197 -7.40 -19.96 -0.46
N PRO A 198 -8.02 -20.25 -1.62
CA PRO A 198 -7.93 -21.56 -2.27
C PRO A 198 -6.48 -21.98 -2.54
N ARG A 199 -6.12 -23.19 -2.08
CA ARG A 199 -4.74 -23.70 -2.17
C ARG A 199 -4.46 -24.50 -3.44
N GLY A 200 -5.46 -24.78 -4.26
CA GLY A 200 -5.30 -25.47 -5.53
C GLY A 200 -6.41 -25.16 -6.52
N PRO A 201 -6.32 -25.70 -7.75
CA PRO A 201 -5.19 -26.49 -8.26
C PRO A 201 -3.95 -25.63 -8.56
N ALA A 202 -2.77 -26.26 -8.63
CA ALA A 202 -1.50 -25.56 -8.92
C ALA A 202 -1.54 -24.74 -10.23
N ALA A 203 -2.30 -25.21 -11.23
CA ALA A 203 -2.49 -24.50 -12.49
C ALA A 203 -3.10 -23.09 -12.29
N VAL A 204 -3.99 -22.90 -11.31
CA VAL A 204 -4.63 -21.58 -11.05
C VAL A 204 -3.61 -20.57 -10.52
N HIS A 205 -2.71 -21.02 -9.65
CA HIS A 205 -1.64 -20.20 -9.09
C HIS A 205 -0.53 -19.95 -10.11
N ALA A 206 -0.22 -20.92 -10.97
CA ALA A 206 0.71 -20.73 -12.09
C ALA A 206 0.18 -19.68 -13.08
N LEU A 207 -1.12 -19.69 -13.35
CA LEU A 207 -1.78 -18.64 -14.14
C LEU A 207 -1.73 -17.28 -13.42
N ALA A 208 -1.80 -17.24 -12.08
CA ALA A 208 -1.64 -16.00 -11.31
C ALA A 208 -0.24 -15.40 -11.52
N LEU A 209 0.81 -16.22 -11.44
CA LEU A 209 2.17 -15.78 -11.75
C LEU A 209 2.32 -15.33 -13.21
N LEU A 210 1.59 -15.97 -14.13
CA LEU A 210 1.56 -15.56 -15.54
C LEU A 210 0.93 -14.18 -15.73
N GLU A 211 -0.14 -13.84 -14.98
CA GLU A 211 -0.70 -12.48 -14.94
C GLU A 211 0.36 -11.47 -14.52
N ASP A 212 1.09 -11.76 -13.44
CA ASP A 212 2.12 -10.87 -12.91
C ASP A 212 3.22 -10.60 -13.97
N ARG A 213 3.63 -11.64 -14.73
CA ARG A 213 4.59 -11.50 -15.85
C ARG A 213 4.05 -10.66 -17.00
N VAL A 214 2.80 -10.87 -17.42
CA VAL A 214 2.16 -10.09 -18.50
C VAL A 214 2.00 -8.62 -18.10
N LEU A 215 1.65 -8.38 -16.84
CA LEU A 215 1.52 -7.04 -16.26
C LEU A 215 2.87 -6.36 -16.02
N ALA A 216 4.00 -7.05 -16.02
CA ALA A 216 5.34 -6.45 -15.92
C ALA A 216 6.04 -6.29 -17.29
N ALA A 217 5.65 -7.07 -18.30
CA ALA A 217 6.31 -7.11 -19.59
C ALA A 217 6.24 -5.76 -20.34
N PRO A 218 7.25 -5.36 -21.14
CA PRO A 218 7.12 -4.22 -22.03
C PRO A 218 6.07 -4.48 -23.12
N GLY A 219 5.46 -3.42 -23.65
CA GLY A 219 4.54 -3.50 -24.79
C GLY A 219 3.27 -2.66 -24.64
N PRO A 220 2.38 -2.69 -25.66
CA PRO A 220 1.18 -1.86 -25.68
C PRO A 220 0.23 -2.18 -24.52
N ALA A 221 -0.21 -1.13 -23.80
CA ALA A 221 -1.08 -1.28 -22.64
C ALA A 221 -2.36 -2.09 -22.93
N ARG A 222 -3.02 -1.84 -24.07
CA ARG A 222 -4.23 -2.57 -24.48
C ARG A 222 -4.00 -4.06 -24.67
N GLU A 223 -2.90 -4.48 -25.31
CA GLU A 223 -2.59 -5.92 -25.51
C GLU A 223 -2.36 -6.62 -24.17
N ARG A 224 -1.58 -5.98 -23.29
CA ARG A 224 -1.27 -6.51 -21.96
C ARG A 224 -2.51 -6.64 -21.09
N LEU A 225 -3.36 -5.61 -21.04
CA LEU A 225 -4.63 -5.65 -20.31
C LEU A 225 -5.55 -6.76 -20.85
N ARG A 226 -5.70 -6.89 -22.17
CA ARG A 226 -6.51 -7.97 -22.75
C ARG A 226 -5.96 -9.35 -22.40
N THR A 227 -4.65 -9.54 -22.48
CA THR A 227 -3.99 -10.82 -22.16
C THR A 227 -4.16 -11.16 -20.68
N PHE A 228 -3.95 -10.19 -19.80
CA PHE A 228 -4.21 -10.30 -18.37
C PHE A 228 -5.66 -10.70 -18.08
N LEU A 229 -6.64 -10.02 -18.69
CA LEU A 229 -8.07 -10.33 -18.50
C LEU A 229 -8.42 -11.73 -19.01
N ALA A 230 -7.83 -12.18 -20.13
CA ALA A 230 -8.01 -13.53 -20.65
C ALA A 230 -7.54 -14.60 -19.64
N ILE A 231 -6.35 -14.41 -19.06
CA ILE A 231 -5.78 -15.31 -18.05
C ILE A 231 -6.64 -15.31 -16.78
N ARG A 232 -7.00 -14.12 -16.28
CA ARG A 232 -7.82 -13.94 -15.07
C ARG A 232 -9.19 -14.57 -15.20
N ALA A 233 -9.87 -14.38 -16.33
CA ALA A 233 -11.16 -15.02 -16.61
C ALA A 233 -11.05 -16.55 -16.60
N THR A 234 -9.89 -17.12 -16.96
CA THR A 234 -9.63 -18.58 -16.86
C THR A 234 -9.47 -19.03 -15.44
N ARG A 235 -8.72 -18.30 -14.63
CA ARG A 235 -8.62 -18.61 -13.20
C ARG A 235 -9.97 -18.51 -12.49
N TYR A 236 -10.75 -17.47 -12.78
CA TYR A 236 -12.06 -17.27 -12.16
C TYR A 236 -13.06 -18.35 -12.55
N ALA A 237 -13.01 -18.86 -13.79
CA ALA A 237 -13.82 -20.00 -14.18
C ALA A 237 -13.41 -21.30 -13.46
N MET A 238 -12.11 -21.48 -13.16
CA MET A 238 -11.61 -22.66 -12.46
C MET A 238 -11.86 -22.60 -10.94
N VAL A 239 -11.77 -21.41 -10.34
CA VAL A 239 -11.95 -21.19 -8.89
C VAL A 239 -12.74 -19.90 -8.66
N PRO A 240 -14.08 -19.94 -8.74
CA PRO A 240 -14.91 -18.74 -8.58
C PRO A 240 -14.74 -18.03 -7.23
N ALA A 241 -14.36 -18.77 -6.18
CA ALA A 241 -14.18 -18.22 -4.83
C ALA A 241 -13.08 -17.14 -4.73
N VAL A 242 -12.13 -17.05 -5.67
CA VAL A 242 -11.10 -16.00 -5.63
C VAL A 242 -11.56 -14.65 -6.19
N VAL A 243 -12.70 -14.61 -6.89
CA VAL A 243 -13.16 -13.41 -7.62
C VAL A 243 -13.32 -12.23 -6.67
N ASP A 244 -14.11 -12.40 -5.61
CA ASP A 244 -14.42 -11.31 -4.68
C ASP A 244 -13.21 -10.94 -3.82
N LEU A 245 -12.40 -11.94 -3.45
CA LEU A 245 -11.16 -11.76 -2.69
C LEU A 245 -10.19 -10.83 -3.43
N GLU A 246 -9.87 -11.18 -4.68
CA GLU A 246 -8.93 -10.40 -5.49
C GLU A 246 -9.51 -9.05 -5.89
N ARG A 247 -10.80 -8.96 -6.26
CA ARG A 247 -11.45 -7.68 -6.57
C ARG A 247 -11.38 -6.71 -5.41
N GLN A 248 -11.71 -7.17 -4.21
CA GLN A 248 -11.70 -6.33 -3.01
C GLN A 248 -10.29 -5.82 -2.68
N GLN A 249 -9.28 -6.69 -2.80
CA GLN A 249 -7.88 -6.37 -2.50
C GLN A 249 -7.24 -5.50 -3.58
N ASP A 250 -7.44 -5.79 -4.86
CA ASP A 250 -6.96 -4.97 -5.98
C ASP A 250 -7.57 -3.57 -5.92
N GLN A 251 -8.85 -3.47 -5.54
CA GLN A 251 -9.49 -2.19 -5.33
C GLN A 251 -8.91 -1.45 -4.12
N TRP A 252 -8.77 -2.11 -2.97
CA TRP A 252 -8.29 -1.48 -1.73
C TRP A 252 -6.81 -1.14 -1.82
N GLU A 253 -5.96 -2.16 -1.77
CA GLU A 253 -4.51 -2.06 -1.66
C GLU A 253 -3.87 -1.70 -3.00
N GLY A 254 -4.39 -2.24 -4.10
CA GLY A 254 -3.84 -2.00 -5.43
C GLY A 254 -3.97 -0.55 -5.90
N THR A 255 -5.07 0.14 -5.60
CA THR A 255 -5.22 1.56 -5.96
C THR A 255 -4.54 2.51 -4.97
N ALA A 256 -4.44 2.13 -3.70
CA ALA A 256 -3.61 2.84 -2.72
C ALA A 256 -2.12 2.78 -3.12
N ARG A 257 -1.63 1.61 -3.54
CA ARG A 257 -0.27 1.45 -4.05
C ARG A 257 -0.04 2.20 -5.37
N PHE A 258 -1.05 2.29 -6.24
CA PHE A 258 -0.97 3.18 -7.41
C PHE A 258 -0.78 4.64 -7.02
N ALA A 259 -1.58 5.15 -6.07
CA ALA A 259 -1.46 6.53 -5.60
C ALA A 259 -0.10 6.80 -4.93
N GLU A 260 0.39 5.85 -4.12
CA GLU A 260 1.73 5.86 -3.53
C GLU A 260 2.82 6.00 -4.61
N ASP A 261 2.78 5.14 -5.62
CA ASP A 261 3.72 5.14 -6.74
C ASP A 261 3.73 6.48 -7.50
N ARG A 262 2.54 7.02 -7.80
CA ARG A 262 2.41 8.32 -8.48
C ARG A 262 2.97 9.46 -7.64
N TYR A 263 2.74 9.43 -6.33
CA TYR A 263 3.35 10.39 -5.40
C TYR A 263 4.88 10.34 -5.47
N VAL A 264 5.47 9.13 -5.42
CA VAL A 264 6.93 8.95 -5.51
C VAL A 264 7.46 9.51 -6.83
N GLU A 265 6.85 9.15 -7.96
CA GLU A 265 7.26 9.63 -9.30
C GLU A 265 7.17 11.16 -9.42
N LEU A 266 6.04 11.76 -9.02
CA LEU A 266 5.81 13.20 -9.11
C LEU A 266 6.61 13.99 -8.09
N GLY A 267 7.03 13.35 -6.99
CA GLY A 267 8.01 13.87 -6.04
C GLY A 267 9.45 13.86 -6.55
N GLY A 268 9.69 13.31 -7.75
CA GLY A 268 11.04 13.22 -8.34
C GLY A 268 11.87 12.05 -7.81
N GLN A 269 11.22 11.05 -7.21
CA GLN A 269 11.85 9.81 -6.75
C GLN A 269 11.56 8.67 -7.74
N THR A 270 12.43 7.67 -7.77
CA THR A 270 12.26 6.51 -8.64
C THR A 270 11.52 5.40 -7.91
N VAL A 271 10.44 4.90 -8.51
CA VAL A 271 9.81 3.66 -8.07
C VAL A 271 10.54 2.48 -8.69
N VAL A 272 11.13 1.63 -7.86
CA VAL A 272 11.72 0.36 -8.30
C VAL A 272 10.74 -0.76 -7.97
N HIS A 273 10.24 -1.41 -9.02
CA HIS A 273 9.40 -2.61 -8.92
C HIS A 273 10.28 -3.84 -9.11
N GLU A 274 10.75 -4.41 -8.01
CA GLU A 274 11.44 -5.70 -8.04
C GLU A 274 10.43 -6.84 -8.13
N ASP A 275 10.84 -8.00 -8.65
CA ASP A 275 10.03 -9.21 -8.61
C ASP A 275 9.93 -9.67 -7.14
N GLN A 276 8.84 -9.25 -6.48
CA GLN A 276 8.57 -9.59 -5.08
C GLN A 276 8.01 -11.00 -4.90
N THR A 277 7.95 -11.83 -5.96
CA THR A 277 7.39 -13.18 -5.85
C THR A 277 8.24 -14.04 -4.92
N PRO A 278 7.73 -14.45 -3.73
CA PRO A 278 8.53 -15.15 -2.73
C PRO A 278 9.00 -16.53 -3.20
N THR A 279 10.22 -16.91 -2.84
CA THR A 279 10.81 -18.18 -3.25
C THR A 279 10.44 -19.34 -2.33
N ASP A 280 10.04 -19.07 -1.08
CA ASP A 280 9.61 -20.07 -0.12
C ASP A 280 8.10 -20.38 -0.23
N ARG A 281 7.71 -21.58 0.22
CA ARG A 281 6.34 -22.10 0.08
C ARG A 281 5.31 -21.25 0.82
N ARG A 282 5.66 -20.75 2.01
CA ARG A 282 4.76 -19.97 2.86
C ARG A 282 4.58 -18.56 2.31
N GLY A 283 5.67 -17.90 1.94
CA GLY A 283 5.64 -16.62 1.26
C GLY A 283 4.83 -16.68 -0.03
N LEU A 284 5.01 -17.73 -0.84
CA LEU A 284 4.26 -17.90 -2.08
C LEU A 284 2.74 -18.05 -1.84
N PHE A 285 2.32 -18.73 -0.77
CA PHE A 285 0.91 -18.76 -0.38
C PHE A 285 0.36 -17.36 -0.06
N PHE A 286 1.05 -16.60 0.79
CA PHE A 286 0.61 -15.24 1.15
C PHE A 286 0.70 -14.25 -0.01
N HIS A 287 1.60 -14.50 -0.97
CA HIS A 287 1.61 -13.79 -2.25
C HIS A 287 0.27 -13.92 -2.97
N PHE A 288 -0.20 -15.16 -3.17
CA PHE A 288 -1.49 -15.40 -3.82
C PHE A 288 -2.68 -14.92 -2.99
N ALA A 289 -2.63 -15.12 -1.67
CA ALA A 289 -3.75 -14.83 -0.77
C ALA A 289 -4.00 -13.32 -0.55
N GLY A 290 -3.01 -12.46 -0.83
CA GLY A 290 -3.18 -11.02 -0.64
C GLY A 290 -2.13 -10.17 -1.33
N ASN A 291 -0.83 -10.42 -1.08
CA ASN A 291 0.23 -9.46 -1.42
C ASN A 291 0.32 -9.15 -2.92
N ARG A 292 -0.02 -10.09 -3.81
CA ARG A 292 -0.03 -9.84 -5.26
C ARG A 292 -0.94 -8.67 -5.65
N SER A 293 -1.99 -8.41 -4.89
CA SER A 293 -3.01 -7.40 -5.22
C SER A 293 -2.45 -5.98 -5.26
N TYR A 294 -1.42 -5.70 -4.45
CA TYR A 294 -0.66 -4.44 -4.50
C TYR A 294 -0.03 -4.23 -5.88
N ALA A 295 0.73 -5.23 -6.34
CA ALA A 295 1.45 -5.17 -7.61
C ALA A 295 0.48 -5.21 -8.80
N VAL A 296 -0.53 -6.09 -8.75
CA VAL A 296 -1.48 -6.28 -9.85
C VAL A 296 -2.40 -5.08 -10.01
N GLY A 297 -2.99 -4.57 -8.93
CA GLY A 297 -3.84 -3.38 -9.00
C GLY A 297 -3.06 -2.15 -9.47
N THR A 298 -1.82 -1.96 -8.99
CA THR A 298 -0.96 -0.85 -9.43
C THR A 298 -0.55 -0.97 -10.88
N ALA A 299 -0.09 -2.13 -11.32
CA ALA A 299 0.29 -2.37 -12.72
C ALA A 299 -0.92 -2.18 -13.65
N THR A 300 -2.10 -2.66 -13.26
CA THR A 300 -3.34 -2.45 -14.01
C THR A 300 -3.68 -0.96 -14.09
N GLY A 301 -3.61 -0.22 -12.98
CA GLY A 301 -3.82 1.23 -12.94
C GLY A 301 -2.85 2.00 -13.84
N ARG A 302 -1.57 1.63 -13.86
CA ARG A 302 -0.55 2.21 -14.76
C ARG A 302 -0.88 1.96 -16.23
N LEU A 303 -1.31 0.75 -16.60
CA LEU A 303 -1.71 0.44 -17.98
C LEU A 303 -3.00 1.16 -18.39
N LEU A 304 -3.95 1.30 -17.46
CA LEU A 304 -5.16 2.08 -17.66
C LEU A 304 -4.84 3.57 -17.88
N GLU A 305 -3.90 4.12 -17.10
CA GLU A 305 -3.43 5.50 -17.24
C GLU A 305 -2.74 5.70 -18.59
N GLN A 306 -1.88 4.78 -19.01
CA GLN A 306 -1.26 4.82 -20.35
C GLN A 306 -2.30 4.77 -21.48
N LEU A 307 -3.40 4.03 -21.29
CA LEU A 307 -4.43 3.86 -22.31
C LEU A 307 -5.42 5.02 -22.37
N THR A 308 -5.77 5.63 -21.24
CA THR A 308 -6.92 6.54 -21.12
C THR A 308 -6.60 7.88 -20.45
N GLY A 309 -5.35 8.12 -20.07
CA GLY A 309 -5.00 9.22 -19.17
C GLY A 309 -5.63 9.00 -17.79
N GLU A 310 -6.06 10.07 -17.13
CA GLU A 310 -6.62 9.99 -15.76
C GLU A 310 -8.08 9.48 -15.72
N GLY A 311 -8.72 9.33 -16.88
CA GLY A 311 -10.16 9.04 -16.99
C GLY A 311 -10.60 7.73 -16.33
N TRP A 312 -9.74 6.70 -16.28
CA TRP A 312 -10.09 5.43 -15.63
C TRP A 312 -10.36 5.55 -14.12
N ARG A 313 -9.86 6.59 -13.45
CA ARG A 313 -10.02 6.77 -12.00
C ARG A 313 -11.48 7.00 -11.62
N CYS A 314 -12.33 7.53 -12.52
CA CYS A 314 -13.77 7.65 -12.25
C CYS A 314 -14.45 6.28 -12.12
N LEU A 315 -14.00 5.28 -12.88
CA LEU A 315 -14.53 3.91 -12.77
C LEU A 315 -14.20 3.31 -11.40
N ILE A 316 -13.03 3.63 -10.83
CA ILE A 316 -12.69 3.21 -9.46
C ILE A 316 -13.59 3.90 -8.44
N ALA A 317 -13.86 5.20 -8.63
CA ALA A 317 -14.79 5.95 -7.78
C ALA A 317 -16.23 5.41 -7.84
N GLU A 318 -16.64 4.81 -8.96
CA GLU A 318 -17.89 4.07 -9.12
C GLU A 318 -17.87 2.66 -8.48
N GLY A 319 -16.82 2.32 -7.74
CA GLY A 319 -16.71 1.05 -7.02
C GLY A 319 -16.11 -0.10 -7.83
N ASN A 320 -15.54 0.13 -9.01
CA ASN A 320 -14.89 -0.94 -9.78
C ASN A 320 -13.47 -1.22 -9.24
N ALA A 321 -13.06 -2.49 -9.27
CA ALA A 321 -11.64 -2.83 -9.13
C ALA A 321 -10.88 -2.47 -10.43
N PRO A 322 -9.55 -2.29 -10.41
CA PRO A 322 -8.76 -2.00 -11.61
C PRO A 322 -9.00 -2.98 -12.76
N ALA A 323 -9.12 -4.28 -12.49
CA ALA A 323 -9.40 -5.27 -13.52
C ALA A 323 -10.81 -5.12 -14.13
N ASP A 324 -11.81 -4.75 -13.33
CA ASP A 324 -13.17 -4.50 -13.84
C ASP A 324 -13.22 -3.22 -14.70
N ALA A 325 -12.49 -2.18 -14.30
CA ALA A 325 -12.32 -0.98 -15.11
C ALA A 325 -11.63 -1.30 -16.45
N ALA A 326 -10.58 -2.13 -16.43
CA ALA A 326 -9.95 -2.62 -17.65
C ALA A 326 -10.92 -3.42 -18.52
N ALA A 327 -11.70 -4.33 -17.95
CA ALA A 327 -12.70 -5.10 -18.69
C ALA A 327 -13.75 -4.19 -19.37
N LYS A 328 -14.20 -3.13 -18.70
CA LYS A 328 -15.10 -2.13 -19.31
C LYS A 328 -14.47 -1.37 -20.48
N LEU A 329 -13.17 -1.05 -20.40
CA LEU A 329 -12.48 -0.21 -21.38
C LEU A 329 -11.92 -0.97 -22.58
N VAL A 330 -11.48 -2.22 -22.41
CA VAL A 330 -10.85 -3.03 -23.48
C VAL A 330 -11.60 -4.32 -23.82
N GLY A 331 -12.66 -4.64 -23.08
CA GLY A 331 -13.40 -5.90 -23.17
C GLY A 331 -12.64 -7.08 -22.56
N THR A 332 -13.37 -8.06 -22.05
CA THR A 332 -12.80 -9.37 -21.67
C THR A 332 -12.74 -10.26 -22.91
N PRO A 333 -11.58 -10.77 -23.31
CA PRO A 333 -11.50 -11.73 -24.43
C PRO A 333 -12.26 -13.01 -24.14
N GLU A 334 -12.89 -13.58 -25.18
CA GLU A 334 -13.71 -14.80 -25.10
C GLU A 334 -13.36 -15.78 -26.23
N GLY A 335 -13.83 -17.04 -26.09
CA GLY A 335 -13.68 -18.10 -27.09
C GLY A 335 -12.25 -18.27 -27.60
N ALA A 336 -12.11 -18.39 -28.92
CA ALA A 336 -10.82 -18.61 -29.58
C ALA A 336 -9.80 -17.46 -29.35
N ASP A 337 -10.24 -16.22 -29.17
CA ASP A 337 -9.31 -15.11 -28.88
C ASP A 337 -8.70 -15.24 -27.49
N ARG A 338 -9.51 -15.62 -26.50
CA ARG A 338 -9.03 -15.88 -25.13
C ARG A 338 -8.01 -17.01 -25.10
N GLU A 339 -8.31 -18.13 -25.74
CA GLU A 339 -7.40 -19.28 -25.83
C GLU A 339 -6.07 -18.88 -26.50
N ARG A 340 -6.14 -18.17 -27.62
CA ARG A 340 -4.97 -17.68 -28.34
C ARG A 340 -4.08 -16.77 -27.47
N LEU A 341 -4.68 -15.80 -26.76
CA LEU A 341 -3.93 -14.89 -25.90
C LEU A 341 -3.23 -15.63 -24.74
N ILE A 342 -3.91 -16.60 -24.13
CA ILE A 342 -3.36 -17.41 -23.04
C ILE A 342 -2.18 -18.27 -23.55
N GLU A 343 -2.34 -18.96 -24.67
CA GLU A 343 -1.28 -19.82 -25.20
C GLU A 343 -0.04 -19.01 -25.61
N LEU A 344 -0.24 -17.84 -26.23
CA LEU A 344 0.87 -16.93 -26.53
C LEU A 344 1.58 -16.45 -25.26
N ALA A 345 0.82 -16.10 -24.21
CA ALA A 345 1.42 -15.71 -22.93
C ALA A 345 2.20 -16.85 -22.29
N LYS A 346 1.66 -18.09 -22.30
CA LYS A 346 2.34 -19.27 -21.76
C LYS A 346 3.67 -19.55 -22.44
N GLN A 347 3.73 -19.38 -23.76
CA GLN A 347 4.97 -19.53 -24.54
C GLN A 347 5.97 -18.43 -24.24
N ARG A 348 5.53 -17.17 -24.20
CA ARG A 348 6.40 -15.99 -23.98
C ARG A 348 7.01 -15.92 -22.58
N HIS A 349 6.34 -16.48 -21.57
CA HIS A 349 6.71 -16.31 -20.16
C HIS A 349 7.00 -17.64 -19.42
N ASP A 350 7.36 -18.69 -20.17
CA ASP A 350 7.76 -19.99 -19.62
C ASP A 350 6.79 -20.53 -18.56
N TYR A 351 5.54 -20.71 -18.97
CA TYR A 351 4.51 -21.27 -18.08
C TYR A 351 4.88 -22.64 -17.47
N PRO A 352 5.56 -23.57 -18.18
CA PRO A 352 6.03 -24.81 -17.56
C PRO A 352 6.89 -24.57 -16.31
N ALA A 353 7.80 -23.60 -16.33
CA ALA A 353 8.60 -23.25 -15.15
C ALA A 353 7.75 -22.66 -14.01
N LEU A 354 6.78 -21.78 -14.33
CA LEU A 354 5.84 -21.24 -13.33
C LEU A 354 5.00 -22.34 -12.68
N LEU A 355 4.51 -23.29 -13.47
CA LEU A 355 3.75 -24.44 -12.99
C LEU A 355 4.59 -25.37 -12.12
N ALA A 356 5.83 -25.66 -12.53
CA ALA A 356 6.75 -26.47 -11.76
C ALA A 356 7.05 -25.83 -10.39
N ARG A 357 7.27 -24.50 -10.35
CA ARG A 357 7.50 -23.74 -9.11
C ARG A 357 6.33 -23.90 -8.13
N VAL A 358 5.10 -23.67 -8.60
CA VAL A 358 3.91 -23.80 -7.75
C VAL A 358 3.68 -25.25 -7.31
N THR A 359 3.90 -26.21 -8.21
CA THR A 359 3.74 -27.64 -7.90
C THR A 359 4.71 -28.07 -6.82
N ALA A 360 5.98 -27.67 -6.92
CA ALA A 360 6.99 -27.92 -5.89
C ALA A 360 6.66 -27.25 -4.55
N ALA A 361 5.94 -26.13 -4.59
CA ALA A 361 5.48 -25.46 -3.38
C ALA A 361 4.31 -26.18 -2.68
N ASP A 362 3.64 -27.13 -3.33
CA ASP A 362 2.58 -27.98 -2.78
C ASP A 362 1.74 -27.24 -1.71
N LEU A 363 1.07 -26.18 -2.17
CA LEU A 363 0.27 -25.32 -1.30
C LEU A 363 -0.86 -26.10 -0.58
N PRO A 364 -1.51 -27.12 -1.18
CA PRO A 364 -2.49 -27.94 -0.46
C PRO A 364 -1.90 -28.65 0.77
N GLY A 365 -0.65 -29.13 0.68
CA GLY A 365 0.06 -29.76 1.80
C GLY A 365 0.72 -28.78 2.79
N LEU A 366 0.59 -27.47 2.59
CA LEU A 366 1.22 -26.48 3.44
C LEU A 366 0.55 -26.38 4.83
N ASP A 367 1.31 -26.70 5.88
CA ASP A 367 0.91 -26.39 7.25
C ASP A 367 1.24 -24.93 7.58
N LEU A 368 0.20 -24.13 7.82
CA LEU A 368 0.35 -22.71 8.19
C LEU A 368 0.42 -22.50 9.71
N GLY A 369 0.29 -23.58 10.49
CA GLY A 369 -0.02 -23.53 11.91
C GLY A 369 -1.44 -22.98 12.12
N ARG A 370 -2.26 -23.63 12.96
CA ARG A 370 -3.42 -22.92 13.48
C ARG A 370 -2.89 -21.88 14.47
N PRO A 371 -3.25 -20.59 14.36
CA PRO A 371 -3.09 -19.71 15.50
C PRO A 371 -3.84 -20.35 16.67
N ALA A 372 -3.17 -20.52 17.81
CA ALA A 372 -3.84 -20.88 19.05
C ALA A 372 -4.93 -19.83 19.27
N ARG A 373 -6.19 -20.28 19.32
CA ARG A 373 -7.34 -19.41 19.56
C ARG A 373 -7.32 -18.89 20.99
#